data_AF-A0A943EIF2-F1
#
_entry.id   AF-A0A943EIF2-F1
#
_cell.length_a   1.000
_cell.length_b   1.000
_cell.length_c   1.000
_cell.angle_alpha   90.00
_cell.angle_beta   90.00
_cell.angle_gamma   90.00
#
_symmetry.space_group_name_H-M   'P 1'
#
loop_
_entity.id
_entity.type
_entity.pdbx_description
1 polymer ?
#
loop_
_entity_poly.entity_id
_entity_poly.type
_entity_poly.pdbx_seq_one_letter_code
_entity_poly.pdbx_strand_id
1 'polypeptide(L)'
;MARKGKANCTMSFSGVDDILQDIEKLGGDLPKAIEKAVIKSGEAATKEFQKVIGMHWYSGITEDSLVQDLKVENVRNKITLKTGFDIEKGGIAAVFLDRGTPAQKPVNFVRKIRRNKDVRAAIEETLEKEVEKLL
;
A
#
# COMPACT_ATOMS: atom_id res chain seq x y z
N MET A 1 4.46 7.44 28.72
CA MET A 1 4.65 8.16 27.44
C MET A 1 4.55 7.16 26.29
N ALA A 2 3.39 7.00 25.65
CA ALA A 2 3.19 6.05 24.55
C ALA A 2 3.31 6.78 23.20
N ARG A 3 4.27 6.37 22.36
CA ARG A 3 4.51 6.94 21.04
C ARG A 3 3.28 6.69 20.13
N LYS A 4 2.65 7.76 19.61
CA LYS A 4 1.66 7.72 18.53
C LYS A 4 2.28 7.08 17.28
N GLY A 5 2.18 5.77 17.14
CA GLY A 5 2.65 5.03 15.97
C GLY A 5 1.51 4.83 14.98
N LYS A 6 1.52 5.56 13.85
CA LYS A 6 0.69 5.22 12.69
C LYS A 6 1.16 3.86 12.17
N ALA A 7 0.23 2.95 11.88
CA ALA A 7 0.54 1.66 11.27
C ALA A 7 0.97 1.90 9.81
N ASN A 8 2.26 2.17 9.61
CA ASN A 8 2.82 2.45 8.29
C ASN A 8 3.20 1.13 7.62
N CYS A 9 2.61 0.85 6.47
CA CYS A 9 3.03 -0.26 5.61
C CYS A 9 4.20 0.20 4.74
N THR A 10 5.43 -0.21 5.08
CA THR A 10 6.62 0.04 4.24
C THR A 10 6.79 -1.11 3.26
N MET A 11 6.65 -0.82 1.96
CA MET A 11 6.88 -1.78 0.88
C MET A 11 8.28 -1.57 0.30
N SER A 12 9.02 -2.66 0.08
CA SER A 12 10.36 -2.68 -0.49
C SER A 12 10.34 -3.56 -1.75
N PHE A 13 10.82 -3.03 -2.87
CA PHE A 13 10.85 -3.71 -4.17
C PHE A 13 12.29 -4.04 -4.55
N SER A 14 12.54 -5.21 -5.13
CA SER A 14 13.89 -5.74 -5.40
C SER A 14 14.12 -6.13 -6.87
N GLY A 15 13.18 -5.85 -7.77
CA GLY A 15 13.29 -6.09 -9.22
C GLY A 15 12.90 -4.88 -10.07
N VAL A 16 12.74 -3.72 -9.42
CA VAL A 16 12.30 -2.46 -10.03
C VAL A 16 13.50 -1.63 -10.52
N ASP A 17 14.71 -1.99 -10.08
CA ASP A 17 15.93 -1.22 -10.32
C ASP A 17 16.30 -1.19 -11.82
N ASP A 18 16.08 -2.28 -12.55
CA ASP A 18 16.39 -2.35 -13.99
C ASP A 18 15.43 -1.46 -14.82
N ILE A 19 14.14 -1.48 -14.50
CA ILE A 19 13.13 -0.64 -15.16
C ILE A 19 13.37 0.84 -14.87
N LEU A 20 13.77 1.17 -13.64
CA LEU A 20 14.13 2.54 -13.27
C LEU A 20 15.36 3.03 -14.03
N GLN A 21 16.39 2.19 -14.20
CA GLN A 21 17.56 2.57 -15.00
C GLN A 21 17.20 2.84 -16.46
N ASP A 22 16.26 2.10 -17.04
CA ASP A 22 15.83 2.34 -18.42
C ASP A 22 15.01 3.62 -18.56
N ILE A 23 14.17 3.95 -17.58
CA ILE A 23 13.48 5.25 -17.52
C ILE A 23 14.48 6.42 -17.40
N GLU A 24 15.54 6.28 -16.58
CA GLU A 24 16.59 7.29 -16.48
C GLU A 24 17.36 7.46 -17.80
N LYS A 25 17.72 6.36 -18.47
CA LYS A 25 18.42 6.40 -19.77
C LYS A 25 17.59 7.04 -20.87
N LEU A 26 16.27 6.84 -20.84
CA LEU A 26 15.32 7.44 -21.78
C LEU A 26 14.98 8.91 -21.46
N GLY A 27 15.58 9.50 -20.42
CA GLY A 27 15.33 10.89 -20.04
C GLY A 27 13.96 11.13 -19.40
N GLY A 28 13.35 10.08 -18.85
CA GLY A 28 12.04 10.15 -18.22
C GLY A 28 12.04 10.84 -16.84
N ASP A 29 10.88 11.35 -16.45
CA ASP A 29 10.66 11.95 -15.12
C ASP A 29 10.46 10.85 -14.06
N LEU A 30 11.57 10.27 -13.61
CA LEU A 30 11.63 9.15 -12.65
C LEU A 30 10.78 9.37 -11.37
N PRO A 31 10.82 10.54 -10.70
CA PRO A 31 10.03 10.78 -9.51
C PRO A 31 8.52 10.62 -9.76
N LYS A 32 8.01 11.19 -10.86
CA LYS A 32 6.59 11.10 -11.21
C LYS A 32 6.18 9.68 -11.56
N ALA A 33 7.07 8.94 -12.21
CA ALA A 33 6.83 7.55 -12.56
C ALA A 33 6.68 6.67 -11.32
N ILE A 34 7.59 6.82 -10.37
CA ILE A 34 7.54 6.11 -9.10
C ILE A 34 6.30 6.51 -8.30
N GLU A 35 5.94 7.80 -8.25
CA GLU A 35 4.73 8.25 -7.56
C GLU A 35 3.47 7.58 -8.12
N LYS A 36 3.30 7.51 -9.45
CA LYS A 36 2.16 6.83 -10.08
C LYS A 36 2.13 5.34 -9.80
N ALA A 37 3.28 4.67 -9.91
CA ALA A 37 3.39 3.25 -9.65
C ALA A 37 3.03 2.91 -8.19
N VAL A 38 3.52 3.74 -7.26
CA VAL A 38 3.22 3.61 -5.83
C VAL A 38 1.73 3.86 -5.55
N ILE A 39 1.10 4.87 -6.17
CA ILE A 39 -0.35 5.13 -6.02
C ILE A 39 -1.16 3.92 -6.48
N LYS A 40 -0.90 3.38 -7.68
CA LYS A 40 -1.63 2.22 -8.18
C LYS A 40 -1.47 0.98 -7.32
N SER A 41 -0.26 0.74 -6.80
CA SER A 41 -0.03 -0.33 -5.83
C SER A 41 -0.87 -0.14 -4.56
N GLY A 42 -0.95 1.10 -4.07
CA GLY A 42 -1.79 1.47 -2.95
C GLY A 42 -3.28 1.24 -3.20
N GLU A 43 -3.78 1.56 -4.39
CA GLU A 43 -5.17 1.28 -4.79
C GLU A 43 -5.46 -0.22 -4.80
N ALA A 44 -4.56 -1.02 -5.38
CA ALA A 44 -4.68 -2.48 -5.39
C ALA A 44 -4.70 -3.05 -3.97
N ALA A 45 -3.82 -2.56 -3.08
CA ALA A 45 -3.81 -2.94 -1.68
C ALA A 45 -5.10 -2.52 -0.96
N THR A 46 -5.64 -1.33 -1.26
CA THR A 46 -6.88 -0.79 -0.68
C THR A 46 -8.09 -1.64 -1.05
N LYS A 47 -8.19 -2.11 -2.30
CA LYS A 47 -9.24 -3.05 -2.73
C LYS A 47 -9.17 -4.37 -1.97
N GLU A 48 -7.98 -4.90 -1.74
CA GLU A 48 -7.80 -6.11 -0.94
C GLU A 48 -8.16 -5.89 0.54
N PHE A 49 -7.83 -4.71 1.10
CA PHE A 49 -8.27 -4.33 2.45
C PHE A 49 -9.80 -4.27 2.56
N GLN A 50 -10.50 -3.71 1.56
CA GLN A 50 -11.97 -3.70 1.52
C GLN A 50 -12.57 -5.11 1.52
N LYS A 51 -12.05 -6.02 0.68
CA LYS A 51 -12.53 -7.41 0.64
C LYS A 51 -12.42 -8.10 2.00
N VAL A 52 -11.29 -7.93 2.68
CA VAL A 52 -11.06 -8.57 3.99
C VAL A 52 -12.01 -8.01 5.04
N ILE A 53 -12.27 -6.70 5.06
CA ILE A 53 -13.24 -6.13 6.00
C ILE A 53 -14.66 -6.56 5.68
N GLY A 54 -15.05 -6.60 4.40
CA GLY A 54 -16.36 -7.07 4.00
C GLY A 54 -16.66 -8.48 4.52
N MET A 55 -15.66 -9.36 4.57
CA MET A 55 -15.79 -10.70 5.16
C MET A 55 -15.95 -10.70 6.69
N HIS A 56 -15.47 -9.64 7.36
CA HIS A 56 -15.50 -9.47 8.81
C HIS A 56 -16.39 -8.29 9.22
N TRP A 57 -17.43 -8.02 8.43
CA TRP A 57 -18.33 -6.90 8.61
C TRP A 57 -19.23 -7.12 9.83
N TYR A 58 -19.28 -6.13 10.72
CA TYR A 58 -20.11 -6.16 11.93
C TYR A 58 -20.92 -4.87 12.11
N SER A 59 -20.25 -3.70 12.03
CA SER A 59 -20.88 -2.39 12.28
C SER A 59 -20.53 -1.31 11.26
N GLY A 60 -19.72 -1.60 10.24
CA GLY A 60 -19.30 -0.62 9.22
C GLY A 60 -18.24 0.40 9.66
N ILE A 61 -18.05 0.63 10.96
CA ILE A 61 -17.10 1.63 11.49
C ILE A 61 -15.65 1.40 10.99
N THR A 62 -15.23 0.14 10.88
CA THR A 62 -13.90 -0.22 10.38
C THR A 62 -13.76 0.05 8.88
N GLU A 63 -14.84 -0.07 8.13
CA GLU A 63 -14.89 0.22 6.68
C GLU A 63 -14.78 1.72 6.44
N ASP A 64 -15.50 2.53 7.23
CA ASP A 64 -15.43 4.01 7.19
C ASP A 64 -14.05 4.55 7.61
N SER A 65 -13.29 3.76 8.38
CA SER A 65 -11.93 4.12 8.79
C SER A 65 -10.86 3.88 7.71
N LEU A 66 -11.22 3.26 6.58
CA LEU A 66 -10.28 2.99 5.49
C LEU A 66 -9.92 4.29 4.77
N VAL A 67 -8.61 4.58 4.69
CA VAL A 67 -8.10 5.74 3.97
C VAL A 67 -8.23 5.49 2.46
N GLN A 68 -9.15 6.21 1.82
CA GLN A 68 -9.32 6.21 0.36
C GLN A 68 -8.45 7.28 -0.32
N ASP A 69 -8.16 8.38 0.37
CA ASP A 69 -7.26 9.42 -0.11
C ASP A 69 -5.78 9.04 0.10
N LEU A 70 -5.23 8.36 -0.90
CA LEU A 70 -3.84 7.92 -0.94
C LEU A 70 -2.90 9.12 -1.08
N LYS A 71 -2.33 9.58 0.05
CA LYS A 71 -1.32 10.64 0.07
C LYS A 71 0.08 10.05 -0.03
N VAL A 72 0.80 10.47 -1.06
CA VAL A 72 2.23 10.19 -1.23
C VAL A 72 3.03 11.24 -0.46
N GLU A 73 3.91 10.78 0.43
CA GLU A 73 4.90 11.63 1.08
C GLU A 73 6.29 11.28 0.55
N ASN A 74 6.90 12.25 -0.12
CA ASN A 74 8.27 12.14 -0.58
C ASN A 74 9.20 12.70 0.52
N VAL A 75 9.87 11.81 1.25
CA VAL A 75 10.81 12.21 2.30
C VAL A 75 12.21 11.79 1.89
N ARG A 76 12.97 12.77 1.37
CA ARG A 76 14.36 12.65 0.88
C ARG A 76 14.51 11.62 -0.23
N ASN A 77 14.66 10.35 0.15
CA ASN A 77 14.95 9.22 -0.73
C ASN A 77 13.98 8.04 -0.49
N LYS A 78 12.84 8.33 0.15
CA LYS A 78 11.78 7.36 0.43
C LYS A 78 10.45 7.95 0.04
N ILE A 79 9.83 7.34 -0.96
CA ILE A 79 8.44 7.58 -1.31
C ILE A 79 7.60 6.70 -0.40
N THR A 80 6.86 7.33 0.52
CA THR A 80 6.02 6.63 1.48
C THR A 80 4.56 6.89 1.13
N LEU A 81 3.81 5.82 0.89
CA LEU A 81 2.37 5.91 0.72
C LEU A 81 1.65 5.63 2.04
N LYS A 82 0.77 6.54 2.45
CA LYS A 82 -0.10 6.32 3.61
C LYS A 82 -1.33 5.52 3.16
N THR A 83 -1.28 4.20 3.38
CA THR A 83 -2.37 3.25 3.13
C THR A 83 -2.85 2.61 4.43
N GLY A 84 -4.12 2.17 4.46
CA GLY A 84 -4.68 1.37 5.56
C GLY A 84 -5.76 2.11 6.35
N PHE A 85 -5.80 1.83 7.66
CA PHE A 85 -6.91 2.23 8.54
C PHE A 85 -6.55 3.37 9.48
N ASP A 86 -7.49 4.29 9.65
CA ASP A 86 -7.39 5.36 10.65
C ASP A 86 -7.80 4.84 12.03
N ILE A 87 -6.81 4.74 12.92
CA ILE A 87 -6.97 4.25 14.30
C ILE A 87 -7.99 5.10 15.07
N GLU A 88 -7.97 6.42 14.88
CA GLU A 88 -8.83 7.35 15.63
C GLU A 88 -10.30 7.24 15.19
N LYS A 89 -10.56 6.76 13.96
CA LYS A 89 -11.90 6.57 13.39
C LYS A 89 -12.44 5.15 13.51
N GLY A 90 -11.78 4.27 14.27
CA GLY A 90 -12.22 2.88 14.47
C GLY A 90 -11.39 1.81 13.74
N GLY A 91 -10.27 2.20 13.13
CA GLY A 91 -9.31 1.29 12.51
C GLY A 91 -8.58 0.35 13.48
N ILE A 92 -8.76 0.51 14.79
CA ILE A 92 -8.23 -0.39 15.81
C ILE A 92 -8.71 -1.83 15.61
N ALA A 93 -9.95 -2.02 15.19
CA ALA A 93 -10.50 -3.35 14.92
C ALA A 93 -9.71 -4.08 13.83
N ALA A 94 -9.23 -3.37 12.80
CA ALA A 94 -8.40 -3.95 11.75
C ALA A 94 -7.03 -4.43 12.27
N VAL A 95 -6.46 -3.74 13.26
CA VAL A 95 -5.20 -4.17 13.89
C VAL A 95 -5.40 -5.47 14.68
N PHE A 96 -6.50 -5.58 15.42
CA PHE A 96 -6.85 -6.81 16.13
C PHE A 96 -7.19 -7.95 15.17
N LEU A 97 -7.78 -7.65 14.02
CA LEU A 97 -8.05 -8.66 13.00
C LEU A 97 -6.74 -9.17 12.34
N ASP A 98 -5.77 -8.29 12.12
CA ASP A 98 -4.48 -8.65 11.53
C ASP A 98 -3.62 -9.46 12.51
N ARG A 99 -3.46 -8.94 13.74
CA ARG A 99 -2.56 -9.49 14.77
C ARG A 99 -3.21 -10.54 15.67
N GLY A 100 -4.53 -10.67 15.61
CA GLY A 100 -5.27 -11.55 16.50
C GLY A 100 -5.46 -10.94 17.89
N THR A 101 -6.24 -11.64 18.71
CA THR A 101 -6.46 -11.37 20.12
C THR A 101 -6.24 -12.65 20.92
N PRO A 102 -6.13 -12.61 22.27
CA PRO A 102 -6.00 -13.84 23.07
C PRO A 102 -7.10 -14.88 22.80
N ALA A 103 -8.29 -14.43 22.38
CA ALA A 103 -9.43 -15.31 22.07
C ALA A 103 -9.56 -15.65 20.56
N GLN A 104 -8.93 -14.90 19.65
CA GLN A 104 -9.11 -15.07 18.20
C GLN A 104 -7.78 -15.12 17.45
N LYS A 105 -7.65 -16.08 16.54
CA LYS A 105 -6.43 -16.25 15.73
C LYS A 105 -6.26 -15.10 14.71
N PRO A 106 -5.01 -14.69 14.42
CA PRO A 106 -4.70 -13.63 13.46
C PRO A 106 -5.04 -14.00 12.02
N VAL A 107 -5.66 -13.09 11.28
CA VAL A 107 -5.92 -13.25 9.84
C VAL A 107 -4.65 -12.99 9.01
N ASN A 108 -3.71 -12.19 9.55
CA ASN A 108 -2.46 -11.79 8.91
C ASN A 108 -2.65 -11.20 7.50
N PHE A 109 -3.72 -10.43 7.30
CA PHE A 109 -4.08 -9.92 5.97
C PHE A 109 -3.08 -8.88 5.48
N VAL A 110 -2.48 -8.05 6.34
CA VAL A 110 -1.46 -7.07 5.93
C VAL A 110 -0.25 -7.79 5.31
N ARG A 111 0.18 -8.89 5.94
CA ARG A 111 1.28 -9.71 5.43
C ARG A 111 0.92 -10.39 4.12
N LYS A 112 -0.32 -10.89 3.97
CA LYS A 112 -0.81 -11.53 2.75
C LYS A 112 -0.88 -10.53 1.60
N ILE A 113 -1.46 -9.35 1.82
CA ILE A 113 -1.59 -8.28 0.83
C ILE A 113 -0.22 -7.77 0.37
N ARG A 114 0.74 -7.60 1.30
CA ARG A 114 2.14 -7.25 0.94
C ARG A 114 2.83 -8.28 0.04
N ARG A 115 2.44 -9.55 0.14
CA ARG A 115 2.96 -10.65 -0.69
C ARG A 115 2.11 -10.94 -1.91
N ASN A 116 0.98 -10.26 -2.08
CA ASN A 116 0.10 -10.49 -3.20
C ASN A 116 0.83 -10.09 -4.50
N LYS A 117 0.77 -10.99 -5.49
CA LYS A 117 1.36 -10.77 -6.80
C LYS A 117 0.72 -9.59 -7.50
N ASP A 118 -0.59 -9.39 -7.36
CA ASP A 118 -1.32 -8.31 -8.05
C ASP A 118 -0.84 -6.93 -7.57
N VAL A 119 -0.58 -6.79 -6.27
CA VAL A 119 -0.09 -5.52 -5.68
C VAL A 119 1.35 -5.21 -6.11
N ARG A 120 2.16 -6.25 -6.37
CA ARG A 120 3.53 -6.12 -6.87
C ARG A 120 3.57 -5.88 -8.37
N ALA A 121 2.81 -6.67 -9.13
CA ALA A 121 2.66 -6.54 -10.58
C ALA A 121 2.09 -5.17 -10.96
N ALA A 122 1.19 -4.61 -10.13
CA ALA A 122 0.66 -3.26 -10.35
C ALA A 122 1.76 -2.18 -10.45
N ILE A 123 2.93 -2.39 -9.83
CA ILE A 123 4.07 -1.46 -9.90
C ILE A 123 4.86 -1.69 -11.18
N GLU A 124 5.24 -2.94 -11.42
CA GLU A 124 6.00 -3.36 -12.61
C GLU A 124 5.25 -2.92 -13.88
N GLU A 125 3.95 -3.23 -13.99
CA GLU A 125 3.13 -2.82 -15.14
C GLU A 125 3.05 -1.31 -15.33
N THR A 126 3.03 -0.51 -14.26
CA THR A 126 3.00 0.96 -14.41
C THR A 126 4.31 1.51 -14.93
N LEU A 127 5.42 0.96 -14.45
CA LEU A 127 6.74 1.42 -14.83
C LEU A 127 7.04 0.98 -16.27
N GLU A 128 6.67 -0.25 -16.65
CA GLU A 128 6.74 -0.70 -18.05
C GLU A 128 5.92 0.19 -18.98
N LYS A 129 4.67 0.54 -18.61
CA LYS A 129 3.83 1.47 -19.38
C LYS A 129 4.41 2.88 -19.47
N GLU A 130 5.30 3.27 -18.56
CA GLU A 130 6.01 4.55 -18.64
C GLU A 130 7.24 4.48 -19.53
N VAL A 131 7.96 3.35 -19.53
CA VAL A 131 9.03 3.06 -20.50
C VAL A 131 8.48 3.02 -21.91
N GLU A 132 7.37 2.31 -22.16
CA GLU A 132 6.73 2.24 -23.49
C GLU A 132 6.29 3.59 -24.04
N LYS A 133 6.04 4.60 -23.19
CA LYS A 133 5.69 5.96 -23.63
C LYS A 133 6.89 6.82 -23.97
N LEU A 134 8.07 6.41 -23.53
CA LEU A 134 9.33 7.12 -23.73
C LEU A 134 10.13 6.53 -24.92
N LEU A 135 9.78 5.32 -25.35
CA LEU A 135 10.21 4.70 -26.61
C LEU A 135 9.45 5.29 -27.81
#